data_AF-A0AB39VLZ5-F1
#
_entry.id   AF-A0AB39VLZ5-F1
#
_cell.length_a   1.000
_cell.length_b   1.000
_cell.length_c   1.000
_cell.angle_alpha   90.00
_cell.angle_beta   90.00
_cell.angle_gamma   90.00
#
_symmetry.space_group_name_H-M   'P 1'
#
loop_
_entity.id
_entity.type
_entity.pdbx_description
1 polymer ?
#
loop_
_entity_poly.entity_id
_entity_poly.type
_entity_poly.pdbx_seq_one_letter_code
_entity_poly.pdbx_strand_id
1 'polypeptide(L)'
;MNTEFHHYYQQIRSKQKREALIWSGLMLVLYLWAGSISELNLKTIIVNAPHFFDYIGQTVPTLHWDVLFADGHTKGSFAYWGYRLNIQLPLIWETIQLAFSSTILSTLLSVVLAFIAANNTDSPKWLKFSVRTFVAFLRTMPELAWAVMCVMAFGIGAIPGFIALTLHTVGSLTKLFYESIETASDKPVRGLKACGAGRLQRMRYALWPQVQPIFLSYSFMRLEINFRQSTILGLVGAGGIGQELMTSIKLDRYDQVSMTLLLIILVVSIMDYASGKLRKRVVEGTF
;
A
#
# COMPACT_ATOMS: atom_id res chain seq x y z
N MET A 1 15.98 58.47 -20.48
CA MET A 1 15.64 57.04 -20.43
C MET A 1 15.38 56.64 -18.97
N ASN A 2 14.10 56.67 -18.57
CA ASN A 2 13.46 55.92 -17.49
C ASN A 2 13.80 56.15 -15.99
N THR A 3 13.60 57.38 -15.48
CA THR A 3 13.43 57.65 -14.04
C THR A 3 12.16 57.02 -13.44
N GLU A 4 11.07 56.96 -14.21
CA GLU A 4 9.83 56.28 -13.79
C GLU A 4 10.02 54.78 -13.57
N PHE A 5 10.86 54.13 -14.38
CA PHE A 5 11.18 52.71 -14.22
C PHE A 5 11.96 52.45 -12.92
N HIS A 6 12.86 53.36 -12.53
CA HIS A 6 13.58 53.23 -11.26
C HIS A 6 12.66 53.42 -10.05
N HIS A 7 11.75 54.40 -10.08
CA HIS A 7 10.76 54.56 -9.01
C HIS A 7 9.80 53.37 -8.92
N TYR A 8 9.32 52.86 -10.06
CA TYR A 8 8.49 51.67 -10.13
C TYR A 8 9.21 50.41 -9.59
N TYR A 9 10.48 50.21 -9.96
CA TYR A 9 11.27 49.06 -9.49
C TYR A 9 11.56 49.14 -7.98
N GLN A 10 11.82 50.34 -7.44
CA GLN A 10 12.00 50.53 -6.00
C GLN A 10 10.71 50.30 -5.20
N GLN A 11 9.55 50.68 -5.75
CA GLN A 11 8.24 50.41 -5.15
C GLN A 11 7.93 48.90 -5.13
N ILE A 12 8.20 48.17 -6.22
CA ILE A 12 8.00 46.71 -6.26
C ILE A 12 8.95 45.99 -5.30
N ARG A 13 10.24 46.37 -5.28
CA ARG A 13 11.23 45.72 -4.41
C ARG A 13 10.92 45.93 -2.93
N SER A 14 10.43 47.11 -2.54
CA SER A 14 10.04 47.38 -1.15
C SER A 14 8.76 46.63 -0.77
N LYS A 15 7.79 46.52 -1.70
CA LYS A 15 6.57 45.72 -1.49
C LYS A 15 6.88 44.24 -1.35
N GLN A 16 7.74 43.68 -2.22
CA GLN A 16 8.20 42.29 -2.13
C GLN A 16 8.98 42.01 -0.85
N LYS A 17 9.86 42.92 -0.42
CA LYS A 17 10.57 42.78 0.87
C LYS A 17 9.61 42.78 2.06
N ARG A 18 8.61 43.67 2.04
CA ARG A 18 7.60 43.75 3.11
C ARG A 18 6.73 42.50 3.13
N GLU A 19 6.26 42.03 1.98
CA GLU A 19 5.49 40.79 1.87
C GLU A 19 6.31 39.57 2.31
N ALA A 20 7.57 39.46 1.88
CA ALA A 20 8.46 38.38 2.30
C ALA A 20 8.70 38.38 3.82
N LEU A 21 8.88 39.56 4.44
CA LEU A 21 9.03 39.70 5.89
C LEU A 21 7.73 39.35 6.64
N ILE A 22 6.57 39.72 6.10
CA ILE A 22 5.27 39.37 6.69
C ILE A 22 5.06 37.86 6.62
N TRP A 23 5.31 37.24 5.45
CA TRP A 23 5.13 35.80 5.28
C TRP A 23 6.15 34.97 6.09
N SER A 24 7.41 35.42 6.17
CA SER A 24 8.42 34.76 7.02
C SER A 24 8.11 34.92 8.51
N GLY A 25 7.64 36.10 8.93
CA GLY A 25 7.16 36.34 10.30
C GLY A 25 5.94 35.48 10.65
N LEU A 26 4.96 35.39 9.74
CA LEU A 26 3.79 34.52 9.91
C LEU A 26 4.20 33.05 10.03
N MET A 27 5.11 32.58 9.16
CA MET A 27 5.65 31.22 9.24
C MET A 27 6.38 30.96 10.56
N LEU A 28 7.17 31.92 11.04
CA LEU A 28 7.87 31.81 12.33
C LEU A 28 6.87 31.71 13.49
N VAL A 29 5.83 32.56 13.49
CA VAL A 29 4.79 32.53 14.53
C VAL A 29 4.01 31.22 14.47
N LEU A 30 3.61 30.75 13.29
CA LEU A 30 2.93 29.46 13.12
C LEU A 30 3.82 28.29 13.56
N TYR A 31 5.12 28.34 13.28
CA TYR A 31 6.07 27.32 13.71
C TYR A 31 6.23 27.28 15.23
N LEU A 32 6.38 28.43 15.87
CA LEU A 32 6.48 28.54 17.33
C LEU A 32 5.15 28.16 18.02
N TRP A 33 4.02 28.56 17.44
CA TRP A 33 2.69 28.20 17.93
C TRP A 33 2.44 26.69 17.79
N ALA A 34 2.77 26.10 16.65
CA ALA A 34 2.73 24.65 16.45
C ALA A 34 3.64 23.92 17.44
N GLY A 35 4.84 24.45 17.70
CA GLY A 35 5.76 23.91 18.70
C GLY A 35 5.23 23.97 20.13
N SER A 36 4.38 24.95 20.46
CA SER A 36 3.75 25.07 21.79
C SER A 36 2.55 24.13 21.99
N ILE A 37 1.87 23.76 20.90
CA ILE A 37 0.72 22.83 20.92
C ILE A 37 1.17 21.38 20.79
N SER A 38 2.34 21.17 20.19
CA SER A 38 2.88 19.86 19.94
C SER A 38 3.52 19.25 21.20
N GLU A 39 3.20 18.00 21.50
CA GLU A 39 3.94 17.16 22.47
C GLU A 39 5.38 16.84 22.02
N LEU A 40 5.83 17.36 20.86
CA LEU A 40 7.18 17.19 20.33
C LEU A 40 8.22 17.95 21.15
N ASN A 41 8.57 17.38 22.30
CA ASN A 41 9.68 17.84 23.11
C ASN A 41 11.01 17.40 22.46
N LEU A 42 11.75 18.33 21.84
CA LEU A 42 13.06 18.05 21.25
C LEU A 42 14.03 17.43 22.26
N LYS A 43 13.91 17.72 23.55
CA LYS A 43 14.74 17.11 24.58
C LYS A 43 14.50 15.61 24.68
N THR A 44 13.24 15.17 24.61
CA THR A 44 12.87 13.74 24.62
C THR A 44 13.47 13.02 23.41
N ILE A 45 13.51 13.68 22.24
CA ILE A 45 14.12 13.12 21.03
C ILE A 45 15.63 12.94 21.22
N ILE A 46 16.34 13.97 21.70
CA ILE A 46 17.79 13.91 21.88
C ILE A 46 18.18 12.90 22.98
N VAL A 47 17.41 12.83 24.07
CA VAL A 47 17.66 11.91 25.18
C VAL A 47 17.40 10.45 24.79
N ASN A 48 16.36 10.17 24.00
CA ASN A 48 16.02 8.82 23.59
C ASN A 48 16.67 8.39 22.26
N ALA A 49 17.30 9.30 21.51
CA ALA A 49 17.99 8.99 20.27
C ALA A 49 19.04 7.87 20.40
N PRO A 50 19.85 7.79 21.48
CA PRO A 50 20.76 6.66 21.69
C PRO A 50 20.03 5.32 21.85
N HIS A 51 18.90 5.32 22.58
CA HIS A 51 18.10 4.11 22.85
C HIS A 51 17.34 3.56 21.65
N PHE A 52 17.24 4.33 20.57
CA PHE A 52 16.58 3.89 19.34
C PHE A 52 17.18 2.59 18.78
N PHE A 53 18.50 2.41 18.91
CA PHE A 53 19.20 1.23 18.40
C PHE A 53 19.24 0.06 19.39
N ASP A 54 18.93 0.27 20.67
CA ASP A 54 18.96 -0.78 21.70
C ASP A 54 18.00 -1.92 21.34
N TYR A 55 16.81 -1.58 20.85
CA TYR A 55 15.81 -2.57 20.42
C TYR A 55 16.29 -3.39 19.21
N ILE A 56 17.03 -2.77 18.29
CA ILE A 56 17.61 -3.47 17.14
C ILE A 56 18.66 -4.45 17.65
N GLY A 57 19.57 -4.00 18.53
CA GLY A 57 20.59 -4.84 19.14
C GLY A 57 20.02 -6.04 19.89
N GLN A 58 18.92 -5.86 20.62
CA GLN A 58 18.22 -6.95 21.33
C GLN A 58 17.51 -7.92 20.38
N THR A 59 17.08 -7.45 19.20
CA THR A 59 16.39 -8.28 18.22
C THR A 59 17.37 -9.13 17.41
N VAL A 60 18.60 -8.69 17.18
CA VAL A 60 19.61 -9.48 16.44
C VAL A 60 19.89 -10.79 17.17
N PRO A 61 19.79 -11.96 16.50
CA PRO A 61 20.03 -13.24 17.15
C PRO A 61 21.50 -13.35 17.57
N THR A 62 21.75 -13.78 18.81
CA THR A 62 23.11 -14.06 19.30
C THR A 62 23.57 -15.44 18.82
N LEU A 63 23.92 -15.53 17.54
CA LEU A 63 24.47 -16.76 16.94
C LEU A 63 25.92 -16.96 17.36
N HIS A 64 26.22 -18.15 17.86
CA HIS A 64 27.53 -18.54 18.36
C HIS A 64 28.13 -19.57 17.38
N TRP A 65 29.30 -19.26 16.79
CA TRP A 65 29.92 -20.06 15.73
C TRP A 65 30.25 -21.50 16.15
N ASP A 66 30.51 -21.70 17.44
CA ASP A 66 30.83 -22.96 18.10
C ASP A 66 29.64 -23.90 18.27
N VAL A 67 28.42 -23.38 18.40
CA VAL A 67 27.19 -24.15 18.60
C VAL A 67 26.16 -23.94 17.47
N LEU A 68 26.62 -23.41 16.33
CA LEU A 68 25.76 -23.00 15.23
C LEU A 68 24.85 -24.11 14.69
N PHE A 69 25.41 -25.33 14.61
CA PHE A 69 24.72 -26.55 14.15
C PHE A 69 24.33 -27.49 15.31
N ALA A 70 24.36 -27.02 16.55
CA ALA A 70 23.86 -27.77 17.69
C ALA A 70 22.33 -27.90 17.67
N ASP A 71 21.80 -28.77 18.51
CA ASP A 71 20.36 -29.08 18.58
C ASP A 71 19.49 -27.86 18.94
N GLY A 72 18.19 -27.98 18.69
CA GLY A 72 17.17 -26.93 18.90
C GLY A 72 16.95 -26.50 20.35
N HIS A 73 17.68 -27.08 21.30
CA HIS A 73 17.66 -26.70 22.72
C HIS A 73 18.84 -25.81 23.11
N THR A 74 19.84 -25.66 22.23
CA THR A 74 21.07 -24.90 22.53
C THR A 74 20.90 -23.44 22.12
N LYS A 75 20.88 -22.53 23.10
CA LYS A 75 20.84 -21.09 22.83
C LYS A 75 22.02 -20.69 21.94
N GLY A 76 21.72 -19.99 20.84
CA GLY A 76 22.72 -19.57 19.85
C GLY A 76 22.92 -20.51 18.66
N SER A 77 22.22 -21.67 18.61
CA SER A 77 22.16 -22.52 17.42
C SER A 77 21.09 -22.04 16.42
N PHE A 78 21.26 -22.37 15.14
CA PHE A 78 20.22 -22.10 14.13
C PHE A 78 18.91 -22.83 14.42
N ALA A 79 19.00 -24.05 14.94
CA ALA A 79 17.84 -24.86 15.28
C ALA A 79 17.04 -24.23 16.44
N TYR A 80 17.73 -23.62 17.42
CA TYR A 80 17.08 -22.88 18.50
C TYR A 80 16.43 -21.60 17.97
N TRP A 81 17.08 -20.84 17.10
CA TRP A 81 16.49 -19.63 16.53
C TRP A 81 15.19 -19.93 15.74
N GLY A 82 15.22 -21.01 14.94
CA GLY A 82 14.10 -21.47 14.12
C GLY A 82 13.12 -22.44 14.79
N TYR A 83 13.12 -22.60 16.12
CA TYR A 83 12.35 -23.69 16.75
C TYR A 83 10.83 -23.61 16.54
N ARG A 84 10.28 -22.42 16.23
CA ARG A 84 8.84 -22.20 15.93
C ARG A 84 8.53 -22.08 14.45
N LEU A 85 9.45 -22.48 13.57
CA LEU A 85 9.24 -22.49 12.12
C LEU A 85 8.00 -23.30 11.73
N ASN A 86 7.72 -24.39 12.45
CA ASN A 86 6.53 -25.21 12.26
C ASN A 86 5.21 -24.44 12.47
N ILE A 87 5.20 -23.36 13.25
CA ILE A 87 4.04 -22.48 13.47
C ILE A 87 4.10 -21.29 12.50
N GLN A 88 5.28 -20.70 12.30
CA GLN A 88 5.46 -19.51 11.47
C GLN A 88 5.21 -19.78 9.98
N LEU A 89 5.64 -20.93 9.44
CA LEU A 89 5.48 -21.25 8.02
C LEU A 89 3.99 -21.39 7.61
N PRO A 90 3.12 -22.11 8.35
CA PRO A 90 1.69 -22.11 8.08
C PRO A 90 1.05 -20.71 8.14
N LEU A 91 1.47 -19.85 9.09
CA LEU A 91 0.93 -18.50 9.21
C LEU A 91 1.36 -17.58 8.07
N ILE A 92 2.57 -17.74 7.55
CA ILE A 92 3.01 -17.08 6.32
C ILE A 92 2.15 -17.53 5.15
N TRP A 93 1.91 -18.84 5.05
CA TRP A 93 1.05 -19.40 4.01
C TRP A 93 -0.37 -18.83 4.08
N GLU A 94 -0.95 -18.73 5.27
CA GLU A 94 -2.24 -18.06 5.51
C GLU A 94 -2.20 -16.59 5.06
N THR A 95 -1.11 -15.89 5.36
CA THR A 95 -0.90 -14.48 4.95
C THR A 95 -0.81 -14.32 3.43
N ILE A 96 -0.16 -15.26 2.74
CA ILE A 96 -0.09 -15.33 1.28
C ILE A 96 -1.49 -15.60 0.71
N GLN A 97 -2.20 -16.61 1.21
CA GLN A 97 -3.55 -16.95 0.77
C GLN A 97 -4.53 -15.79 0.96
N LEU A 98 -4.39 -15.05 2.05
CA LEU A 98 -5.19 -13.86 2.35
C LEU A 98 -4.96 -12.75 1.30
N ALA A 99 -3.70 -12.46 1.00
CA ALA A 99 -3.31 -11.46 0.00
C ALA A 99 -3.75 -11.87 -1.41
N PHE A 100 -3.56 -13.13 -1.79
CA PHE A 100 -3.99 -13.66 -3.09
C PHE A 100 -5.50 -13.62 -3.24
N SER A 101 -6.25 -14.18 -2.28
CA SER A 101 -7.72 -14.24 -2.34
C SER A 101 -8.33 -12.85 -2.41
N SER A 102 -7.87 -11.91 -1.57
CA SER A 102 -8.38 -10.53 -1.56
C SER A 102 -8.08 -9.82 -2.87
N THR A 103 -6.88 -10.02 -3.43
CA THR A 103 -6.49 -9.42 -4.71
C THR A 103 -7.31 -9.96 -5.87
N ILE A 104 -7.52 -11.28 -5.95
CA ILE A 104 -8.33 -11.90 -7.01
C ILE A 104 -9.76 -11.37 -6.97
N LEU A 105 -10.41 -11.42 -5.80
CA LEU A 105 -11.78 -10.93 -5.66
C LEU A 105 -11.86 -9.43 -6.00
N SER A 106 -10.91 -8.65 -5.50
CA SER A 106 -10.88 -7.21 -5.75
C SER A 106 -10.66 -6.87 -7.21
N THR A 107 -9.75 -7.56 -7.90
CA THR A 107 -9.50 -7.38 -9.33
C THR A 107 -10.77 -7.69 -10.12
N LEU A 108 -11.43 -8.83 -9.87
CA LEU A 108 -12.66 -9.20 -10.57
C LEU A 108 -13.76 -8.15 -10.41
N LEU A 109 -14.04 -7.73 -9.18
CA LEU A 109 -15.01 -6.68 -8.90
C LEU A 109 -14.61 -5.34 -9.52
N SER A 110 -13.33 -4.98 -9.44
CA SER A 110 -12.81 -3.73 -9.98
C SER A 110 -12.88 -3.66 -11.49
N VAL A 111 -12.67 -4.77 -12.20
CA VAL A 111 -12.84 -4.81 -13.66
C VAL A 111 -14.28 -4.43 -14.02
N VAL A 112 -15.27 -5.07 -13.39
CA VAL A 112 -16.68 -4.79 -13.65
C VAL A 112 -17.01 -3.33 -13.33
N LEU A 113 -16.63 -2.85 -12.13
CA LEU A 113 -16.90 -1.48 -11.71
C LEU A 113 -16.18 -0.44 -12.58
N ALA A 114 -14.98 -0.74 -13.07
CA ALA A 114 -14.20 0.17 -13.89
C ALA A 114 -14.84 0.41 -15.26
N PHE A 115 -15.34 -0.63 -15.92
CA PHE A 115 -16.12 -0.47 -17.16
C PHE A 115 -17.39 0.33 -16.92
N ILE A 116 -18.05 0.16 -15.77
CA ILE A 116 -19.22 0.98 -15.43
C ILE A 116 -18.83 2.45 -15.23
N ALA A 117 -17.72 2.73 -14.54
CA ALA A 117 -17.28 4.06 -14.12
C ALA A 117 -16.59 4.90 -15.21
N ALA A 118 -16.04 4.26 -16.24
CA ALA A 118 -15.26 4.92 -17.29
C ALA A 118 -16.11 5.81 -18.20
N ASN A 119 -15.56 6.97 -18.60
CA ASN A 119 -16.28 7.96 -19.41
C ASN A 119 -16.47 7.58 -20.89
N ASN A 120 -15.53 6.86 -21.47
CA ASN A 120 -15.60 6.36 -22.85
C ASN A 120 -16.47 5.10 -23.00
N THR A 121 -16.96 4.57 -21.87
CA THR A 121 -17.97 3.54 -21.84
C THR A 121 -19.33 4.24 -21.77
N ASP A 122 -20.28 3.86 -22.63
CA ASP A 122 -21.63 4.45 -22.79
C ASP A 122 -22.56 4.28 -21.54
N SER A 123 -22.02 4.31 -20.32
CA SER A 123 -22.75 4.15 -19.07
C SER A 123 -23.51 5.43 -18.68
N PRO A 124 -24.70 5.31 -18.04
CA PRO A 124 -25.45 6.46 -17.54
C PRO A 124 -24.61 7.34 -16.59
N LYS A 125 -24.75 8.66 -16.69
CA LYS A 125 -23.99 9.63 -15.88
C LYS A 125 -24.17 9.41 -14.37
N TRP A 126 -25.41 9.13 -13.93
CA TRP A 126 -25.72 8.88 -12.53
C TRP A 126 -24.98 7.64 -12.00
N LEU A 127 -24.96 6.54 -12.77
CA LEU A 127 -24.31 5.31 -12.37
C LEU A 127 -22.78 5.48 -12.26
N LYS A 128 -22.19 6.21 -13.21
CA LYS A 128 -20.76 6.58 -13.15
C LYS A 128 -20.44 7.37 -11.89
N PHE A 129 -21.26 8.38 -11.57
CA PHE A 129 -21.08 9.19 -10.37
C PHE A 129 -21.19 8.32 -9.10
N SER A 130 -22.22 7.49 -8.99
CA SER A 130 -22.41 6.61 -7.83
C SER A 130 -21.24 5.66 -7.62
N VAL A 131 -20.75 4.99 -8.67
CA VAL A 131 -19.59 4.08 -8.56
C VAL A 131 -18.33 4.84 -8.19
N ARG A 132 -18.05 5.99 -8.80
CA ARG A 132 -16.86 6.80 -8.49
C ARG A 132 -16.87 7.30 -7.05
N THR A 133 -18.03 7.73 -6.54
CA THR A 133 -18.19 8.17 -5.15
C THR A 133 -18.05 7.01 -4.17
N PHE A 134 -18.66 5.86 -4.44
CA PHE A 134 -18.53 4.67 -3.61
C PHE A 134 -17.08 4.18 -3.51
N VAL A 135 -16.40 4.09 -4.65
CA VAL A 135 -14.99 3.70 -4.76
C VAL A 135 -14.07 4.73 -4.08
N ALA A 136 -14.44 6.01 -4.12
CA ALA A 136 -13.75 7.07 -3.38
C ALA A 136 -13.94 6.96 -1.87
N PHE A 137 -15.10 6.51 -1.40
CA PHE A 137 -15.34 6.23 0.02
C PHE A 137 -14.55 5.01 0.51
N LEU A 138 -14.48 3.92 -0.27
CA LEU A 138 -13.75 2.72 0.14
C LEU A 138 -12.25 2.98 0.39
N ARG A 139 -11.65 3.90 -0.38
CA ARG A 139 -10.22 4.24 -0.31
C ARG A 139 -9.86 5.32 0.71
N THR A 140 -10.83 6.13 1.17
CA THR A 140 -10.55 7.22 2.11
C THR A 140 -10.27 6.67 3.50
N MET A 141 -10.83 5.51 3.81
CA MET A 141 -10.54 4.77 5.03
C MET A 141 -9.22 4.00 4.90
N PRO A 142 -8.27 4.18 5.84
CA PRO A 142 -7.07 3.35 5.92
C PRO A 142 -7.40 1.87 6.10
N GLU A 143 -6.56 0.96 5.60
CA GLU A 143 -6.82 -0.48 5.72
C GLU A 143 -6.95 -0.94 7.18
N LEU A 144 -6.17 -0.32 8.07
CA LEU A 144 -6.21 -0.60 9.52
C LEU A 144 -7.59 -0.27 10.13
N ALA A 145 -8.23 0.81 9.69
CA ALA A 145 -9.55 1.17 10.18
C ALA A 145 -10.58 0.11 9.78
N TRP A 146 -10.56 -0.32 8.52
CA TRP A 146 -11.40 -1.43 8.05
C TRP A 146 -11.14 -2.71 8.83
N ALA A 147 -9.87 -3.05 9.08
CA ALA A 147 -9.52 -4.26 9.82
C ALA A 147 -10.06 -4.24 11.24
N VAL A 148 -9.88 -3.14 11.99
CA VAL A 148 -10.40 -3.02 13.36
C VAL A 148 -11.93 -3.14 13.40
N MET A 149 -12.63 -2.47 12.47
CA MET A 149 -14.09 -2.58 12.36
C MET A 149 -14.52 -4.03 12.07
N CYS A 150 -13.84 -4.71 11.16
CA CYS A 150 -14.15 -6.10 10.82
C CYS A 150 -13.81 -7.07 11.94
N VAL A 151 -12.73 -6.85 12.71
CA VAL A 151 -12.39 -7.67 13.89
C VAL A 151 -13.46 -7.51 14.96
N MET A 152 -13.98 -6.30 15.18
CA MET A 152 -15.11 -6.09 16.10
C MET A 152 -16.39 -6.79 15.65
N ALA A 153 -16.63 -6.89 14.33
CA ALA A 153 -17.82 -7.50 13.78
C ALA A 153 -17.76 -9.04 13.71
N PHE A 154 -16.62 -9.60 13.31
CA PHE A 154 -16.45 -11.02 13.01
C PHE A 154 -15.54 -11.77 13.99
N GLY A 155 -14.91 -11.07 14.93
CA GLY A 155 -13.90 -11.62 15.83
C GLY A 155 -12.50 -11.61 15.23
N ILE A 156 -11.52 -12.09 16.02
CA ILE A 156 -10.11 -12.21 15.61
C ILE A 156 -9.97 -13.34 14.58
N GLY A 157 -9.23 -13.10 13.50
CA GLY A 157 -8.92 -14.10 12.49
C GLY A 157 -8.68 -13.54 11.09
N ALA A 158 -8.48 -14.43 10.11
CA ALA A 158 -8.19 -14.06 8.72
C ALA A 158 -9.34 -13.34 8.00
N ILE A 159 -10.59 -13.67 8.31
CA ILE A 159 -11.78 -13.11 7.64
C ILE A 159 -11.82 -11.58 7.73
N PRO A 160 -11.62 -10.96 8.91
CA PRO A 160 -11.49 -9.50 9.01
C PRO A 160 -10.42 -8.90 8.08
N GLY A 161 -9.24 -9.51 8.02
CA GLY A 161 -8.16 -9.07 7.15
C GLY A 161 -8.54 -9.18 5.68
N PHE A 162 -9.22 -10.25 5.29
CA PHE A 162 -9.68 -10.48 3.92
C PHE A 162 -10.65 -9.38 3.48
N ILE A 163 -11.64 -9.08 4.31
CA ILE A 163 -12.67 -8.07 4.02
C ILE A 163 -12.01 -6.68 3.96
N ALA A 164 -11.16 -6.35 4.94
CA ALA A 164 -10.49 -5.06 4.99
C ALA A 164 -9.61 -4.80 3.75
N LEU A 165 -8.78 -5.78 3.37
CA LEU A 165 -7.96 -5.71 2.16
C LEU A 165 -8.83 -5.62 0.91
N THR A 166 -9.90 -6.41 0.83
CA THR A 166 -10.79 -6.42 -0.34
C THR A 166 -11.46 -5.07 -0.54
N LEU A 167 -12.04 -4.48 0.52
CA LEU A 167 -12.74 -3.19 0.43
C LEU A 167 -11.80 -2.08 -0.06
N HIS A 168 -10.63 -1.94 0.56
CA HIS A 168 -9.67 -0.93 0.16
C HIS A 168 -9.12 -1.20 -1.26
N THR A 169 -8.80 -2.45 -1.59
CA THR A 169 -8.24 -2.83 -2.90
C THR A 169 -9.25 -2.63 -4.03
N VAL A 170 -10.53 -2.95 -3.83
CA VAL A 170 -11.61 -2.66 -4.81
C VAL A 170 -11.68 -1.16 -5.07
N GLY A 171 -11.69 -0.35 -4.00
CA GLY A 171 -11.65 1.11 -4.10
C GLY A 171 -10.45 1.57 -4.92
N SER A 172 -9.28 1.05 -4.62
CA SER A 172 -8.03 1.42 -5.29
C SER A 172 -7.95 1.00 -6.76
N LEU A 173 -8.16 -0.28 -7.07
CA LEU A 173 -8.04 -0.83 -8.42
C LEU A 173 -9.10 -0.28 -9.36
N THR A 174 -10.35 -0.12 -8.92
CA THR A 174 -11.42 0.41 -9.78
C THR A 174 -11.04 1.76 -10.38
N LYS A 175 -10.43 2.65 -9.58
CA LYS A 175 -9.91 3.94 -10.07
C LYS A 175 -8.84 3.79 -11.13
N LEU A 176 -7.80 3.03 -10.82
CA LEU A 176 -6.67 2.83 -11.72
C LEU A 176 -7.14 2.21 -13.04
N PHE A 177 -8.08 1.27 -12.95
CA PHE A 177 -8.67 0.60 -14.10
C PHE A 177 -9.53 1.55 -14.94
N TYR A 178 -10.43 2.34 -14.34
CA TYR A 178 -11.26 3.24 -15.14
C TYR A 178 -10.44 4.39 -15.76
N GLU A 179 -9.39 4.86 -15.09
CA GLU A 179 -8.47 5.87 -15.66
C GLU A 179 -7.67 5.30 -16.83
N SER A 180 -7.22 4.05 -16.70
CA SER A 180 -6.55 3.33 -17.79
C SER A 180 -7.49 3.13 -18.98
N ILE A 181 -8.75 2.79 -18.71
CA ILE A 181 -9.79 2.73 -19.74
C ILE A 181 -9.96 4.11 -20.39
N GLU A 182 -10.14 5.19 -19.63
CA GLU A 182 -10.34 6.55 -20.16
C GLU A 182 -9.15 7.06 -20.99
N THR A 183 -7.95 6.56 -20.72
CA THR A 183 -6.71 6.90 -21.44
C THR A 183 -6.54 6.10 -22.74
N ALA A 184 -7.25 4.99 -22.91
CA ALA A 184 -7.14 4.13 -24.09
C ALA A 184 -7.60 4.86 -25.38
N SER A 185 -6.98 4.50 -26.51
CA SER A 185 -7.27 5.13 -27.79
C SER A 185 -8.67 4.79 -28.28
N ASP A 186 -9.45 5.82 -28.61
CA ASP A 186 -10.80 5.68 -29.16
C ASP A 186 -10.79 5.34 -30.67
N LYS A 187 -9.62 5.31 -31.33
CA LYS A 187 -9.52 5.00 -32.77
C LYS A 187 -10.12 3.62 -33.13
N PRO A 188 -9.76 2.51 -32.46
CA PRO A 188 -10.33 1.19 -32.77
C PRO A 188 -11.81 1.09 -32.42
N VAL A 189 -12.25 1.83 -31.39
CA VAL A 189 -13.66 1.89 -30.95
C VAL A 189 -14.52 2.52 -32.04
N ARG A 190 -14.08 3.66 -32.62
CA ARG A 190 -14.78 4.30 -33.74
C ARG A 190 -14.78 3.47 -35.01
N GLY A 191 -13.67 2.78 -35.31
CA GLY A 191 -13.57 1.86 -36.45
C GLY A 191 -14.62 0.75 -36.37
N LEU A 192 -14.69 0.04 -35.24
CA LEU A 192 -15.71 -0.98 -35.02
C LEU A 192 -17.14 -0.42 -35.04
N LYS A 193 -17.36 0.79 -34.50
CA LYS A 193 -18.67 1.46 -34.57
C LYS A 193 -19.11 1.71 -36.01
N ALA A 194 -18.19 2.11 -36.90
CA ALA A 194 -18.48 2.33 -38.32
C ALA A 194 -18.87 1.02 -39.04
N CYS A 195 -18.37 -0.13 -38.59
CA CYS A 195 -18.77 -1.45 -39.06
C CYS A 195 -20.09 -1.97 -38.46
N GLY A 196 -20.82 -1.14 -37.69
CA GLY A 196 -22.09 -1.55 -37.05
C GLY A 196 -21.93 -2.34 -35.75
N ALA A 197 -20.72 -2.41 -35.17
CA ALA A 197 -20.50 -3.20 -33.96
C ALA A 197 -21.25 -2.64 -32.74
N GLY A 198 -21.93 -3.53 -32.01
CA GLY A 198 -22.65 -3.23 -30.78
C GLY A 198 -21.73 -2.80 -29.63
N ARG A 199 -22.31 -2.26 -28.55
CA ARG A 199 -21.54 -1.74 -27.39
C ARG A 199 -20.60 -2.78 -26.77
N LEU A 200 -21.09 -4.00 -26.54
CA LEU A 200 -20.29 -5.09 -25.96
C LEU A 200 -19.17 -5.55 -26.90
N GLN A 201 -19.41 -5.55 -28.22
CA GLN A 201 -18.38 -5.87 -29.20
C GLN A 201 -17.26 -4.83 -29.20
N ARG A 202 -17.61 -3.53 -29.14
CA ARG A 202 -16.60 -2.45 -29.03
C ARG A 202 -15.77 -2.59 -27.76
N MET A 203 -16.39 -2.87 -26.62
CA MET A 203 -15.67 -3.09 -25.35
C MET A 203 -14.73 -4.27 -25.42
N ARG A 204 -15.20 -5.41 -25.92
CA ARG A 204 -14.43 -6.66 -25.96
C ARG A 204 -13.30 -6.63 -26.98
N TYR A 205 -13.51 -6.05 -28.16
CA TYR A 205 -12.57 -6.15 -29.28
C TYR A 205 -11.75 -4.88 -29.53
N ALA A 206 -12.20 -3.70 -29.11
CA ALA A 206 -11.39 -2.48 -29.20
C ALA A 206 -10.76 -2.09 -27.86
N LEU A 207 -11.52 -2.09 -26.77
CA LEU A 207 -11.05 -1.52 -25.50
C LEU A 207 -10.26 -2.52 -24.65
N TRP A 208 -10.81 -3.72 -24.42
CA TRP A 208 -10.20 -4.76 -23.59
C TRP A 208 -8.75 -5.12 -23.98
N PRO A 209 -8.42 -5.32 -25.28
CA PRO A 209 -7.05 -5.68 -25.66
C PRO A 209 -6.01 -4.60 -25.33
N GLN A 210 -6.42 -3.33 -25.30
CA GLN A 210 -5.54 -2.21 -24.96
C GLN A 210 -5.29 -2.10 -23.45
N VAL A 211 -6.29 -2.43 -22.62
CA VAL A 211 -6.21 -2.21 -21.16
C VAL A 211 -5.81 -3.46 -20.37
N GLN A 212 -5.99 -4.66 -20.94
CA GLN A 212 -5.67 -5.93 -20.26
C GLN A 212 -4.24 -6.01 -19.69
N PRO A 213 -3.17 -5.51 -20.37
CA PRO A 213 -1.82 -5.65 -19.83
C PRO A 213 -1.63 -4.73 -18.62
N ILE A 214 -2.24 -3.54 -18.66
CA ILE A 214 -2.20 -2.55 -17.58
C ILE A 214 -2.98 -3.08 -16.36
N PHE A 215 -4.15 -3.68 -16.59
CA PHE A 215 -4.98 -4.26 -15.53
C PHE A 215 -4.24 -5.36 -14.77
N LEU A 216 -3.58 -6.24 -15.52
CA LEU A 216 -2.80 -7.33 -14.96
C LEU A 216 -1.56 -6.79 -14.21
N SER A 217 -0.87 -5.79 -14.75
CA SER A 217 0.26 -5.13 -14.10
C SER A 217 -0.12 -4.51 -12.75
N TYR A 218 -1.24 -3.79 -12.67
CA TYR A 218 -1.74 -3.23 -11.41
C TYR A 218 -2.24 -4.30 -10.45
N SER A 219 -2.81 -5.41 -10.94
CA SER A 219 -3.22 -6.52 -10.09
C SER A 219 -2.02 -7.19 -9.42
N PHE A 220 -0.93 -7.45 -10.15
CA PHE A 220 0.31 -7.99 -9.55
C PHE A 220 0.96 -7.01 -8.57
N MET A 221 0.98 -5.72 -8.89
CA MET A 221 1.47 -4.71 -7.96
C MET A 221 0.62 -4.68 -6.67
N ARG A 222 -0.72 -4.81 -6.80
CA ARG A 222 -1.61 -4.85 -5.64
C ARG A 222 -1.48 -6.12 -4.81
N LEU A 223 -1.15 -7.24 -5.42
CA LEU A 223 -0.88 -8.48 -4.70
C LEU A 223 0.27 -8.32 -3.70
N GLU A 224 1.39 -7.73 -4.13
CA GLU A 224 2.54 -7.46 -3.26
C GLU A 224 2.17 -6.47 -2.13
N ILE A 225 1.47 -5.40 -2.48
CA ILE A 225 1.00 -4.41 -1.50
C ILE A 225 0.07 -5.07 -0.47
N ASN A 226 -0.88 -5.89 -0.91
CA ASN A 226 -1.83 -6.57 -0.03
C ASN A 226 -1.14 -7.58 0.91
N PHE A 227 -0.07 -8.24 0.45
CA PHE A 227 0.75 -9.09 1.31
C PHE A 227 1.51 -8.27 2.37
N ARG A 228 2.07 -7.13 1.98
CA ARG A 228 2.73 -6.23 2.95
C ARG A 228 1.72 -5.65 3.95
N GLN A 229 0.52 -5.33 3.51
CA GLN A 229 -0.52 -4.78 4.37
C GLN A 229 -1.08 -5.84 5.31
N SER A 230 -1.26 -7.09 4.87
CA SER A 230 -1.76 -8.17 5.72
C SER A 230 -0.86 -8.45 6.93
N THR A 231 0.47 -8.31 6.80
CA THR A 231 1.37 -8.44 7.96
C THR A 231 1.13 -7.35 9.01
N ILE A 232 0.81 -6.13 8.59
CA ILE A 232 0.46 -5.03 9.51
C ILE A 232 -0.94 -5.25 10.11
N LEU A 233 -1.90 -5.70 9.30
CA LEU A 233 -3.26 -5.98 9.78
C LEU A 233 -3.27 -7.13 10.81
N GLY A 234 -2.38 -8.11 10.70
CA GLY A 234 -2.24 -9.17 11.70
C GLY A 234 -1.94 -8.64 13.10
N LEU A 235 -1.28 -7.49 13.22
CA LEU A 235 -1.01 -6.83 14.51
C LEU A 235 -2.27 -6.40 15.24
N VAL A 236 -3.36 -6.09 14.51
CA VAL A 236 -4.66 -5.67 15.07
C VAL A 236 -5.65 -6.83 15.22
N GLY A 237 -5.20 -8.08 15.06
CA GLY A 237 -6.03 -9.28 15.21
C GLY A 237 -6.65 -9.81 13.90
N ALA A 238 -6.15 -9.38 12.74
CA ALA A 238 -6.61 -9.87 11.44
C ALA A 238 -5.93 -11.19 10.99
N GLY A 239 -5.32 -11.94 11.91
CA GLY A 239 -4.71 -13.24 11.65
C GLY A 239 -3.33 -13.20 10.98
N GLY A 240 -2.86 -14.38 10.55
CA GLY A 240 -1.60 -14.56 9.82
C GLY A 240 -0.33 -14.25 10.62
N ILE A 241 0.78 -14.04 9.90
CA ILE A 241 2.12 -13.90 10.47
C ILE A 241 2.28 -12.63 11.33
N GLY A 242 1.49 -11.59 11.04
CA GLY A 242 1.47 -10.36 11.83
C GLY A 242 1.01 -10.58 13.27
N GLN A 243 0.02 -11.46 13.47
CA GLN A 243 -0.47 -11.77 14.81
C GLN A 243 0.59 -12.50 15.64
N GLU A 244 1.35 -13.39 15.01
CA GLU A 244 2.47 -14.09 15.65
C GLU A 244 3.63 -13.14 15.99
N LEU A 245 3.93 -12.20 15.08
CA LEU A 245 4.89 -11.14 15.35
C LEU A 245 4.48 -10.31 16.58
N MET A 246 3.23 -9.85 16.62
CA MET A 246 2.70 -9.10 17.77
C MET A 246 2.74 -9.92 19.07
N THR A 247 2.43 -11.22 18.98
CA THR A 247 2.48 -12.13 20.15
C THR A 247 3.91 -12.30 20.65
N SER A 248 4.88 -12.46 19.76
CA SER A 248 6.30 -12.59 20.11
C SER A 248 6.86 -11.30 20.72
N ILE A 249 6.45 -10.13 20.22
CA ILE A 249 6.79 -8.82 20.82
C ILE A 249 6.20 -8.71 22.23
N LYS A 250 4.93 -9.05 22.42
CA LYS A 250 4.26 -8.97 23.74
C LYS A 250 4.83 -9.93 24.79
N LEU A 251 5.50 -10.99 24.36
CA LEU A 251 6.13 -11.98 25.23
C LEU A 251 7.64 -11.75 25.38
N ASP A 252 8.18 -10.63 24.89
CA ASP A 252 9.61 -10.28 24.89
C ASP A 252 10.51 -11.39 24.29
N ARG A 253 9.98 -12.14 23.31
CA ARG A 253 10.70 -13.23 22.63
C ARG A 253 11.48 -12.70 21.43
N TYR A 254 12.52 -11.93 21.68
CA TYR A 254 13.30 -11.25 20.63
C TYR A 254 13.89 -12.18 19.56
N ASP A 255 14.30 -13.40 19.94
CA ASP A 255 14.74 -14.44 19.00
C ASP A 255 13.66 -14.78 17.95
N GLN A 256 12.39 -14.80 18.38
CA GLN A 256 11.26 -15.13 17.51
C GLN A 256 10.80 -13.92 16.70
N VAL A 257 10.97 -12.70 17.25
CA VAL A 257 10.75 -11.46 16.51
C VAL A 257 11.70 -11.37 15.32
N SER A 258 13.00 -11.58 15.51
CA SER A 258 13.96 -11.54 14.40
C SER A 258 13.74 -12.62 13.36
N MET A 259 13.42 -13.85 13.78
CA MET A 259 13.12 -14.93 12.85
C MET A 259 11.87 -14.60 12.01
N THR A 260 10.82 -14.10 12.64
CA THR A 260 9.58 -13.71 11.95
C THR A 260 9.83 -12.56 10.97
N LEU A 261 10.60 -11.55 11.37
CA LEU A 261 10.97 -10.43 10.50
C LEU A 261 11.80 -10.89 9.30
N LEU A 262 12.79 -11.77 9.50
CA LEU A 262 13.58 -12.36 8.42
C LEU A 262 12.68 -13.06 7.41
N LEU A 263 11.74 -13.89 7.88
CA LEU A 263 10.81 -14.60 7.02
C LEU A 263 9.92 -13.64 6.22
N ILE A 264 9.39 -12.58 6.85
CA ILE A 264 8.60 -11.56 6.16
C ILE A 264 9.44 -10.90 5.08
N ILE A 265 10.67 -10.46 5.38
CA ILE A 265 11.58 -9.83 4.42
C ILE A 265 11.86 -10.76 3.23
N LEU A 266 12.15 -12.03 3.51
CA LEU A 266 12.45 -13.04 2.50
C LEU A 266 11.24 -13.25 1.56
N VAL A 267 10.04 -13.42 2.12
CA VAL A 267 8.82 -13.64 1.33
C VAL A 267 8.45 -12.39 0.53
N VAL A 268 8.51 -11.20 1.13
CA VAL A 268 8.26 -9.93 0.40
C VAL A 268 9.24 -9.78 -0.76
N SER A 269 10.53 -10.06 -0.54
CA SER A 269 11.57 -9.95 -1.58
C SER A 269 11.31 -10.92 -2.73
N ILE A 270 10.92 -12.16 -2.43
CA ILE A 270 10.54 -13.16 -3.44
C ILE A 270 9.30 -12.70 -4.22
N MET A 271 8.29 -12.18 -3.53
CA MET A 271 7.05 -11.71 -4.15
C MET A 271 7.27 -10.48 -5.05
N ASP A 272 8.09 -9.52 -4.62
CA ASP A 272 8.45 -8.35 -5.43
C ASP A 272 9.23 -8.77 -6.68
N TYR A 273 10.25 -9.62 -6.53
CA TYR A 273 10.99 -10.15 -7.67
C TYR A 273 10.09 -10.92 -8.66
N ALA A 274 9.21 -11.78 -8.17
CA ALA A 274 8.26 -12.52 -9.00
C ALA A 274 7.28 -11.57 -9.72
N SER A 275 6.72 -10.60 -9.00
CA SER A 275 5.79 -9.59 -9.54
C SER A 275 6.45 -8.71 -10.59
N GLY A 276 7.70 -8.30 -10.36
CA GLY A 276 8.51 -7.55 -11.32
C GLY A 276 8.75 -8.32 -12.63
N LYS A 277 9.09 -9.61 -12.53
CA LYS A 277 9.30 -10.47 -13.70
C LYS A 277 8.02 -10.70 -14.50
N LEU A 278 6.89 -10.91 -13.81
CA LEU A 278 5.58 -11.05 -14.44
C LEU A 278 5.14 -9.76 -15.14
N ARG A 279 5.32 -8.60 -14.48
CA ARG A 279 4.98 -7.29 -15.07
C ARG A 279 5.80 -7.00 -16.32
N LYS A 280 7.10 -7.30 -16.34
CA LYS A 280 7.94 -7.14 -17.55
C LYS A 280 7.39 -7.96 -18.72
N ARG A 281 7.10 -9.25 -18.51
CA ARG A 281 6.52 -10.11 -19.54
C ARG A 281 5.18 -9.59 -20.10
N VAL A 282 4.34 -9.08 -19.21
CA VAL A 282 3.02 -8.55 -19.57
C VAL A 282 3.10 -7.25 -20.37
N VAL A 283 4.03 -6.35 -20.01
CA VAL A 283 4.19 -5.06 -20.68
C VAL A 283 4.98 -5.20 -22.00
N GLU A 284 5.98 -6.08 -22.04
CA GLU A 284 6.82 -6.33 -23.22
C GLU A 284 6.13 -7.23 -24.26
N GLY A 285 4.96 -7.81 -23.94
CA GLY A 285 4.15 -8.56 -24.89
C GLY A 285 4.75 -9.90 -25.31
N THR A 286 5.54 -10.55 -24.45
CA THR A 286 6.09 -11.91 -24.70
C THR A 286 5.05 -13.01 -24.42
N PHE A 287 3.88 -12.88 -25.04
CA PHE A 287 2.81 -13.88 -25.08
C PHE A 287 2.62 -14.43 -26.48
#